data_AF-A0AAE0CVM9-F1
#
_entry.id   AF-A0AAE0CVM9-F1
#
_cell.length_a   1.000
_cell.length_b   1.000
_cell.length_c   1.000
_cell.angle_alpha   90.00
_cell.angle_beta   90.00
_cell.angle_gamma   90.00
#
_symmetry.space_group_name_H-M   'P 1'
#
loop_
_entity.id
_entity.type
_entity.pdbx_description
1 polymer ?
#
loop_
_entity_poly.entity_id
_entity_poly.type
_entity_poly.pdbx_seq_one_letter_code
_entity_poly.pdbx_strand_id
1 'polypeptide(L)'
;MSFQYHALGRINDESLRQVYLNSLPTELYGELQRTIELSNRSLRDITLGEIHMFTLTSLDKLCATQRIFTKMIKEDRKYDKQIVDDIPSDADIESILSERDDVNLHTTFMVQILVEKYSKPISAIAYFDTGTHSTMMNPRVLPPDAWREKDNEFLATDGQIFTTNLVSKHKIGIQFFPTCTLWTHVIGTHLPDKDILIG
;
A
#
# COMPACT_ATOMS: atom_id res chain seq x y z
N MET A 1 9.51 -4.82 18.11
CA MET A 1 10.81 -4.60 17.44
C MET A 1 10.58 -4.79 15.96
N SER A 2 10.74 -3.71 15.17
CA SER A 2 10.52 -3.71 13.73
C SER A 2 11.85 -4.02 13.04
N PHE A 3 11.95 -5.15 12.35
CA PHE A 3 13.14 -5.51 11.57
C PHE A 3 12.97 -4.97 10.15
N GLN A 4 13.86 -4.06 9.74
CA GLN A 4 13.97 -3.54 8.37
C GLN A 4 15.19 -4.22 7.73
N TYR A 5 15.00 -4.85 6.58
CA TYR A 5 16.06 -5.54 5.83
C TYR A 5 16.68 -4.58 4.81
N HIS A 6 17.91 -4.75 4.29
CA HIS A 6 18.46 -3.98 3.16
C HIS A 6 19.63 -4.71 2.48
N ALA A 7 19.76 -4.58 1.14
CA ALA A 7 20.94 -5.02 0.39
C ALA A 7 21.88 -3.84 0.09
N LEU A 8 23.19 -4.05 0.27
CA LEU A 8 24.23 -3.08 -0.04
C LEU A 8 24.43 -2.96 -1.56
N GLY A 9 23.94 -1.86 -2.13
CA GLY A 9 24.25 -1.43 -3.49
C GLY A 9 23.03 -1.17 -4.38
N ARG A 10 22.55 0.09 -4.31
CA ARG A 10 21.52 0.78 -5.13
C ARG A 10 20.06 0.74 -4.64
N ILE A 11 19.63 1.94 -4.21
CA ILE A 11 18.37 2.69 -4.44
C ILE A 11 17.21 1.89 -5.04
N ASN A 12 16.08 1.89 -4.32
CA ASN A 12 14.69 1.66 -4.75
C ASN A 12 14.50 0.99 -6.11
N ASP A 13 13.82 -0.16 -6.13
CA ASP A 13 13.46 -0.84 -7.38
C ASP A 13 12.55 0.06 -8.25
N GLU A 14 13.18 0.84 -9.14
CA GLU A 14 12.54 1.82 -10.04
C GLU A 14 11.43 1.16 -10.86
N SER A 15 11.55 -0.15 -11.11
CA SER A 15 10.56 -0.94 -11.82
C SER A 15 9.20 -0.98 -11.10
N LEU A 16 9.17 -1.25 -9.80
CA LEU A 16 7.94 -1.36 -9.01
C LEU A 16 7.25 -0.02 -8.85
N ARG A 17 8.05 1.00 -8.58
CA ARG A 17 7.58 2.37 -8.43
C ARG A 17 6.90 2.86 -9.71
N GLN A 18 7.53 2.64 -10.87
CA GLN A 18 6.92 3.08 -12.13
C GLN A 18 5.72 2.24 -12.54
N VAL A 19 5.74 0.94 -12.29
CA VAL A 19 4.56 0.09 -12.51
C VAL A 19 3.38 0.56 -11.65
N TYR A 20 3.62 0.89 -10.38
CA TYR A 20 2.60 1.41 -9.48
C TYR A 20 2.04 2.75 -9.99
N LEU A 21 2.89 3.73 -10.29
CA LEU A 21 2.46 5.05 -10.76
C LEU A 21 1.66 4.98 -12.07
N ASN A 22 2.11 4.15 -13.03
CA ASN A 22 1.42 3.95 -14.30
C ASN A 22 0.07 3.22 -14.17
N SER A 23 -0.16 2.54 -13.04
CA SER A 23 -1.43 1.85 -12.79
C SER A 23 -2.52 2.76 -12.23
N LEU A 24 -2.17 3.96 -11.76
CA LEU A 24 -3.11 4.89 -11.16
C LEU A 24 -3.99 5.57 -12.23
N PRO A 25 -5.29 5.78 -11.95
CA PRO A 25 -6.14 6.61 -12.81
C PRO A 25 -5.59 8.02 -12.97
N THR A 26 -5.76 8.60 -14.15
CA THR A 26 -5.29 9.96 -14.49
C THR A 26 -5.82 11.02 -13.54
N GLU A 27 -7.07 10.85 -13.08
CA GLU A 27 -7.75 11.78 -12.17
C GLU A 27 -7.12 11.77 -10.77
N LEU A 28 -6.64 10.61 -10.33
CA LEU A 28 -6.01 10.43 -9.04
C LEU A 28 -4.56 10.91 -9.05
N TYR A 29 -3.87 10.74 -10.18
CA TYR A 29 -2.47 11.13 -10.32
C TYR A 29 -2.26 12.65 -10.13
N GLY A 30 -3.18 13.48 -10.62
CA GLY A 30 -3.11 14.93 -10.43
C GLY A 30 -3.20 15.35 -8.97
N GLU A 31 -4.15 14.78 -8.21
CA GLU A 31 -4.31 15.07 -6.78
C GLU A 31 -3.20 14.44 -5.93
N LEU A 32 -2.62 13.32 -6.39
CA LEU A 32 -1.42 12.71 -5.80
C LEU A 32 -0.22 13.67 -5.90
N GLN A 33 0.09 14.18 -7.10
CA GLN A 33 1.18 15.13 -7.29
C GLN A 33 0.98 16.38 -6.44
N ARG A 34 -0.24 16.94 -6.45
CA ARG A 34 -0.57 18.11 -5.64
C ARG A 34 -0.39 17.87 -4.14
N THR A 35 -0.85 16.74 -3.63
CA THR A 35 -0.70 16.41 -2.20
C THR A 35 0.77 16.22 -1.82
N ILE A 36 1.58 15.65 -2.72
CA ILE A 36 3.02 15.50 -2.53
C ILE A 36 3.72 16.86 -2.51
N GLU A 37 3.43 17.74 -3.48
CA GLU A 37 4.01 19.08 -3.57
C GLU A 37 3.63 19.94 -2.35
N LEU A 38 2.39 19.85 -1.87
CA LEU A 38 1.94 20.52 -0.65
C LEU A 38 2.67 20.03 0.60
N SER A 39 3.20 18.80 0.59
CA SER A 39 4.05 18.28 1.66
C SER A 39 5.52 18.72 1.54
N ASN A 40 5.83 19.62 0.59
CA ASN A 40 7.17 20.10 0.27
C ASN A 40 8.16 18.97 -0.05
N ARG A 41 7.66 17.91 -0.68
CA ARG A 41 8.48 16.79 -1.16
C ARG A 41 8.37 16.67 -2.67
N SER A 42 9.44 16.17 -3.29
CA SER A 42 9.44 15.80 -4.70
C SER A 42 9.02 14.35 -4.85
N LEU A 43 8.24 14.03 -5.89
CA LEU A 43 7.90 12.64 -6.22
C LEU A 43 9.17 11.76 -6.20
N ARG A 44 10.31 12.27 -6.68
CA ARG A 44 11.58 11.54 -6.82
C ARG A 44 12.20 11.09 -5.51
N ASP A 45 11.93 11.81 -4.41
CA ASP A 45 12.60 11.62 -3.12
C ASP A 45 11.71 10.87 -2.11
N ILE A 46 10.62 10.28 -2.60
CA ILE A 46 9.58 9.61 -1.79
C ILE A 46 9.61 8.11 -2.07
N THR A 47 9.44 7.30 -1.04
CA THR A 47 9.42 5.83 -1.15
C THR A 47 8.10 5.30 -1.75
N LEU A 48 8.08 4.05 -2.21
CA LEU A 48 6.86 3.43 -2.75
C LEU A 48 5.72 3.36 -1.72
N GLY A 49 6.04 3.03 -0.47
CA GLY A 49 5.04 3.01 0.62
C GLY A 49 4.44 4.39 0.88
N GLU A 50 5.27 5.43 0.89
CA GLU A 50 4.79 6.81 1.02
C GLU A 50 3.96 7.24 -0.20
N ILE A 51 4.37 6.89 -1.43
CA ILE A 51 3.57 7.14 -2.64
C ILE A 51 2.20 6.48 -2.52
N HIS A 52 2.12 5.25 -2.05
CA HIS A 52 0.85 4.57 -1.81
C HIS A 52 0.00 5.29 -0.76
N MET A 53 0.60 5.71 0.35
CA MET A 53 -0.10 6.50 1.38
C MET A 53 -0.64 7.82 0.85
N PHE A 54 0.15 8.55 0.08
CA PHE A 54 -0.31 9.76 -0.59
C PHE A 54 -1.41 9.46 -1.61
N THR A 55 -1.35 8.33 -2.31
CA THR A 55 -2.40 7.89 -3.24
C THR A 55 -3.73 7.70 -2.52
N LEU A 56 -3.72 6.99 -1.37
CA LEU A 56 -4.92 6.78 -0.55
C LEU A 56 -5.45 8.11 -0.01
N THR A 57 -4.56 8.97 0.48
CA THR A 57 -4.92 10.30 0.99
C THR A 57 -5.57 11.15 -0.09
N SER A 58 -5.01 11.13 -1.30
CA SER A 58 -5.58 11.84 -2.45
C SER A 58 -6.93 11.26 -2.87
N LEU A 59 -7.09 9.94 -2.82
CA LEU A 59 -8.36 9.28 -3.12
C LEU A 59 -9.43 9.68 -2.09
N ASP A 60 -9.11 9.70 -0.80
CA ASP A 60 -10.02 10.11 0.26
C ASP A 60 -10.45 11.57 0.09
N LYS A 61 -9.51 12.46 -0.25
CA LYS A 61 -9.82 13.87 -0.56
C LYS A 61 -10.77 14.00 -1.75
N LEU A 62 -10.51 13.28 -2.84
CA LEU A 62 -11.38 13.30 -4.02
C LEU A 62 -12.78 12.76 -3.69
N CYS A 63 -12.86 11.66 -2.95
CA CYS A 63 -14.13 11.09 -2.49
C CYS A 63 -14.91 12.04 -1.58
N ALA A 64 -14.24 12.67 -0.61
CA ALA A 64 -14.85 13.66 0.28
C ALA A 64 -15.36 14.87 -0.51
N THR A 65 -14.55 15.37 -1.45
CA THR A 65 -14.91 16.48 -2.33
C THR A 65 -16.12 16.13 -3.20
N GLN A 66 -16.12 14.95 -3.83
CA GLN A 66 -17.25 14.46 -4.62
C GLN A 66 -18.52 14.33 -3.77
N ARG A 67 -18.40 13.87 -2.52
CA ARG A 67 -19.53 13.78 -1.59
C ARG A 67 -20.09 15.17 -1.26
N ILE A 68 -19.25 16.17 -1.05
CA ILE A 68 -19.67 17.57 -0.82
C ILE A 68 -20.39 18.12 -2.05
N PHE A 69 -19.80 18.02 -3.24
CA PHE A 69 -20.46 18.47 -4.48
C PHE A 69 -21.77 17.73 -4.75
N THR A 70 -21.81 16.42 -4.50
CA THR A 70 -23.04 15.62 -4.64
C THR A 70 -24.11 16.08 -3.65
N LYS A 71 -23.74 16.52 -2.45
CA LYS A 71 -24.67 17.13 -1.48
C LYS A 71 -25.15 18.48 -1.97
N MET A 72 -24.25 19.38 -2.38
CA MET A 72 -24.60 20.70 -2.92
C MET A 72 -25.56 20.60 -4.13
N ILE A 73 -25.26 19.72 -5.09
CA ILE A 73 -26.12 19.48 -6.26
C ILE A 73 -27.50 18.89 -5.87
N LYS A 74 -27.56 18.10 -4.78
CA LYS A 74 -28.82 17.58 -4.25
C LYS A 74 -29.58 18.61 -3.41
N GLU A 75 -28.87 19.53 -2.76
CA GLU A 75 -29.40 20.65 -1.99
C GLU A 75 -29.99 21.73 -2.90
N ASP A 76 -29.35 22.03 -4.03
CA ASP A 76 -29.89 22.92 -5.07
C ASP A 76 -31.19 22.37 -5.70
N ARG A 77 -31.38 21.04 -5.74
CA ARG A 77 -32.64 20.40 -6.16
C ARG A 77 -33.73 20.39 -5.08
N LYS A 78 -33.42 20.82 -3.85
CA LYS A 78 -34.34 20.87 -2.71
C LYS A 78 -35.00 22.24 -2.51
N TYR A 79 -34.83 23.17 -3.44
CA TYR A 79 -35.60 24.43 -3.52
C TYR A 79 -37.06 24.27 -3.98
N ASP A 80 -37.58 23.04 -4.03
CA ASP A 80 -39.01 22.81 -3.94
C ASP A 80 -39.30 21.95 -2.69
N LYS A 81 -39.80 22.62 -1.64
CA LYS A 81 -40.27 22.13 -0.32
C LYS A 81 -39.28 22.17 0.86
N GLN A 82 -39.15 23.39 1.39
CA GLN A 82 -39.41 23.83 2.77
C GLN A 82 -38.73 23.08 3.96
N ILE A 83 -37.70 23.75 4.53
CA ILE A 83 -37.26 23.98 5.94
C ILE A 83 -37.91 23.07 7.01
N VAL A 84 -37.20 22.39 7.92
CA VAL A 84 -36.59 22.90 9.18
C VAL A 84 -35.59 21.87 9.79
N ASP A 85 -34.42 22.40 10.20
CA ASP A 85 -33.41 22.06 11.24
C ASP A 85 -32.75 20.67 11.34
N ASP A 86 -31.42 20.64 11.11
CA ASP A 86 -30.40 20.39 12.16
C ASP A 86 -28.98 20.54 11.58
N ILE A 87 -28.26 21.57 12.03
CA ILE A 87 -26.86 21.90 11.67
C ILE A 87 -25.96 21.45 12.84
N PRO A 88 -24.93 20.60 12.66
CA PRO A 88 -23.86 20.47 13.63
C PRO A 88 -22.92 21.68 13.50
N SER A 89 -22.58 22.29 14.63
CA SER A 89 -21.81 23.53 14.70
C SER A 89 -20.33 23.33 14.30
N ASP A 90 -19.70 24.41 13.84
CA ASP A 90 -18.31 24.49 13.36
C ASP A 90 -17.23 23.94 14.32
N ALA A 91 -17.56 23.65 15.59
CA ALA A 91 -16.64 23.05 16.56
C ALA A 91 -16.23 21.59 16.26
N ASP A 92 -16.98 20.87 15.42
CA ASP A 92 -16.68 19.46 15.15
C ASP A 92 -15.55 19.26 14.11
N ILE A 93 -15.23 20.28 13.30
CA ILE A 93 -14.24 20.18 12.23
C ILE A 93 -12.81 20.38 12.75
N GLU A 94 -12.61 21.24 13.75
CA GLU A 94 -11.28 21.47 14.34
C GLU A 94 -10.78 20.31 15.21
N SER A 95 -11.68 19.49 15.78
CA SER A 95 -11.28 18.29 16.54
C SER A 95 -10.70 17.17 15.67
N ILE A 96 -11.03 17.13 14.38
CA ILE A 96 -10.55 16.09 13.45
C ILE A 96 -9.12 16.39 12.97
N LEU A 97 -8.66 17.64 13.09
CA LEU A 97 -7.36 18.08 12.57
C LEU A 97 -6.27 18.20 13.65
N SER A 98 -6.61 18.09 14.94
CA SER A 98 -5.66 18.34 16.04
C SER A 98 -5.02 17.10 16.68
N GLU A 99 -5.43 15.87 16.36
CA GLU A 99 -4.74 14.66 16.84
C GLU A 99 -3.88 14.05 15.72
N ARG A 100 -2.75 14.72 15.42
CA ARG A 100 -1.63 14.12 14.70
C ARG A 100 -0.46 13.94 15.65
N ASP A 101 -0.70 13.20 16.73
CA ASP A 101 0.36 12.60 17.50
C ASP A 101 0.91 11.40 16.71
N ASP A 102 2.20 11.47 16.38
CA ASP A 102 3.08 10.38 15.97
C ASP A 102 2.41 9.20 15.26
N VAL A 103 1.94 9.43 14.03
CA VAL A 103 1.45 8.35 13.19
C VAL A 103 2.66 7.55 12.68
N ASN A 104 3.17 6.63 13.50
CA ASN A 104 3.77 5.40 13.00
C ASN A 104 2.64 4.60 12.33
N LEU A 105 2.22 5.10 11.16
CA LEU A 105 1.09 4.55 10.43
C LEU A 105 1.54 3.20 9.94
N HIS A 106 0.97 2.18 10.55
CA HIS A 106 1.27 0.80 10.25
C HIS A 106 1.14 0.64 8.74
N THR A 107 2.27 0.40 8.07
CA THR A 107 2.43 0.28 6.61
C THR A 107 1.78 -1.01 6.09
N THR A 108 0.69 -1.45 6.73
CA THR A 108 -0.05 -2.68 6.48
C THR A 108 -1.29 -2.38 5.63
N PHE A 109 -1.44 -3.09 4.52
CA PHE A 109 -2.57 -2.92 3.59
C PHE A 109 -2.98 -4.29 3.03
N MET A 110 -4.21 -4.36 2.52
CA MET A 110 -4.75 -5.58 1.95
C MET A 110 -4.31 -5.71 0.49
N VAL A 111 -3.74 -6.86 0.12
CA VAL A 111 -3.43 -7.22 -1.26
C VAL A 111 -4.13 -8.52 -1.64
N GLN A 112 -4.25 -8.74 -2.94
CA GLN A 112 -4.70 -10.01 -3.49
C GLN A 112 -3.49 -10.79 -4.03
N ILE A 113 -3.29 -11.99 -3.51
CA ILE A 113 -2.24 -12.91 -3.95
C ILE A 113 -2.84 -13.86 -5.01
N LEU A 114 -2.19 -13.92 -6.15
CA LEU A 114 -2.54 -14.75 -7.30
C LEU A 114 -1.45 -15.80 -7.47
N VAL A 115 -1.75 -17.05 -7.13
CA VAL A 115 -0.81 -18.17 -7.35
C VAL A 115 -0.57 -18.36 -8.86
N GLU A 116 -1.64 -18.24 -9.63
CA GLU A 116 -1.64 -18.18 -11.09
C GLU A 116 -2.59 -17.08 -11.57
N LYS A 117 -2.45 -16.66 -12.84
CA LYS A 117 -3.20 -15.54 -13.43
C LYS A 117 -4.73 -15.66 -13.31
N TYR A 118 -5.24 -16.90 -13.31
CA TYR A 118 -6.68 -17.19 -13.25
C TYR A 118 -7.11 -17.92 -11.97
N SER A 119 -6.18 -18.06 -11.02
CA SER A 119 -6.48 -18.66 -9.72
C SER A 119 -7.40 -17.76 -8.89
N LYS A 120 -8.14 -18.36 -7.96
CA LYS A 120 -8.94 -17.59 -6.99
C LYS A 120 -7.99 -16.72 -6.15
N PRO A 121 -8.19 -15.40 -6.07
CA PRO A 121 -7.32 -14.53 -5.29
C PRO A 121 -7.38 -14.84 -3.79
N ILE A 122 -6.23 -14.75 -3.13
CA ILE A 122 -6.08 -14.91 -1.68
C ILE A 122 -5.84 -13.53 -1.07
N SER A 123 -6.72 -13.10 -0.17
CA SER A 123 -6.51 -11.84 0.57
C SER A 123 -5.38 -12.01 1.59
N ALA A 124 -4.41 -11.09 1.59
CA ALA A 124 -3.28 -11.11 2.50
C ALA A 124 -2.98 -9.71 3.05
N ILE A 125 -2.49 -9.64 4.30
CA ILE A 125 -2.01 -8.40 4.90
C ILE A 125 -0.54 -8.19 4.49
N ALA A 126 -0.32 -7.18 3.65
CA ALA A 126 0.98 -6.80 3.14
C ALA A 126 1.59 -5.65 3.90
N TYR A 127 2.90 -5.67 4.10
CA TYR A 127 3.68 -4.58 4.64
C TYR A 127 4.74 -4.14 3.65
N PHE A 128 4.78 -2.85 3.28
CA PHE A 128 5.90 -2.32 2.50
C PHE A 128 7.11 -2.12 3.41
N ASP A 129 8.12 -2.94 3.23
CA ASP A 129 9.46 -2.70 3.78
C ASP A 129 10.34 -2.19 2.66
N THR A 130 10.44 -0.86 2.58
CA THR A 130 11.29 -0.16 1.60
C THR A 130 12.77 -0.47 1.78
N GLY A 131 13.12 -1.17 2.85
CA GLY A 131 14.44 -1.66 2.99
C GLY A 131 14.69 -3.00 2.32
N THR A 132 13.75 -3.94 2.35
CA THR A 132 14.06 -5.28 1.89
C THR A 132 14.33 -5.29 0.39
N HIS A 133 15.24 -6.16 -0.07
CA HIS A 133 15.50 -6.37 -1.49
C HIS A 133 14.68 -7.53 -2.06
N SER A 134 13.92 -8.22 -1.22
CA SER A 134 13.15 -9.38 -1.65
C SER A 134 11.84 -9.45 -0.91
N THR A 135 10.77 -9.68 -1.66
CA THR A 135 9.46 -9.92 -1.10
C THR A 135 9.46 -11.25 -0.34
N MET A 136 9.06 -11.19 0.91
CA MET A 136 8.97 -12.31 1.84
C MET A 136 7.51 -12.58 2.16
N MET A 137 7.14 -13.85 2.33
CA MET A 137 5.76 -14.25 2.58
C MET A 137 5.71 -15.40 3.57
N ASN A 138 4.70 -15.38 4.43
CA ASN A 138 4.43 -16.49 5.33
C ASN A 138 4.03 -17.72 4.49
N PRO A 139 4.72 -18.89 4.63
CA PRO A 139 4.42 -20.08 3.84
C PRO A 139 2.96 -20.54 3.90
N ARG A 140 2.24 -20.18 4.97
CA ARG A 140 0.81 -20.47 5.14
C ARG A 140 -0.12 -19.77 4.13
N VAL A 141 0.35 -18.70 3.48
CA VAL A 141 -0.45 -17.88 2.55
C VAL A 141 -0.63 -18.60 1.21
N LEU A 142 0.37 -19.38 0.78
CA LEU A 142 0.31 -20.14 -0.46
C LEU A 142 0.11 -21.63 -0.17
N PRO A 143 -0.50 -22.36 -1.12
CA PRO A 143 -0.53 -23.82 -1.09
C PRO A 143 0.89 -24.42 -0.95
N PRO A 144 1.08 -25.52 -0.19
CA PRO A 144 2.40 -26.15 -0.01
C PRO A 144 3.12 -26.53 -1.31
N ASP A 145 2.34 -26.90 -2.33
CA ASP A 145 2.82 -27.26 -3.65
C ASP A 145 3.32 -26.07 -4.48
N ALA A 146 2.98 -24.84 -4.12
CA ALA A 146 3.53 -23.63 -4.74
C ALA A 146 4.99 -23.34 -4.33
N TRP A 147 5.47 -23.99 -3.27
CA TRP A 147 6.82 -23.82 -2.74
C TRP A 147 7.79 -24.89 -3.24
N ARG A 148 9.07 -24.53 -3.32
CA ARG A 148 10.18 -25.45 -3.54
C ARG A 148 11.27 -25.20 -2.51
N GLU A 149 11.91 -26.27 -2.09
CA GLU A 149 13.07 -26.20 -1.22
C GLU A 149 14.27 -25.63 -1.98
N LYS A 150 14.82 -24.54 -1.45
CA LYS A 150 16.05 -23.92 -1.93
C LYS A 150 16.68 -23.19 -0.76
N ASP A 151 17.91 -23.57 -0.43
CA ASP A 151 18.70 -22.85 0.56
C ASP A 151 19.04 -21.46 0.02
N ASN A 152 18.62 -20.44 0.75
CA ASN A 152 19.01 -19.06 0.51
C ASN A 152 19.49 -18.45 1.83
N GLU A 153 20.62 -17.76 1.76
CA GLU A 153 21.21 -17.05 2.87
C GLU A 153 21.14 -15.55 2.58
N PHE A 154 20.66 -14.79 3.56
CA PHE A 154 20.51 -13.35 3.51
C PHE A 154 21.25 -12.74 4.67
N LEU A 155 21.96 -11.64 4.45
CA LEU A 155 22.56 -10.87 5.53
C LEU A 155 21.53 -9.84 6.01
N ALA A 156 21.17 -9.92 7.29
CA ALA A 156 20.32 -8.94 7.95
C ALA A 156 21.10 -7.65 8.27
N THR A 157 20.37 -6.58 8.57
CA THR A 157 20.93 -5.23 8.83
C THR A 157 21.76 -5.14 10.10
N ASP A 158 21.58 -6.07 11.02
CA ASP A 158 22.39 -6.24 12.22
C ASP A 158 23.63 -7.14 12.00
N GLY A 159 23.88 -7.57 10.76
CA GLY A 159 24.98 -8.45 10.39
C GLY A 159 24.71 -9.94 10.65
N GLN A 160 23.51 -10.31 11.12
CA GLN A 160 23.15 -11.72 11.29
C GLN A 160 22.82 -12.36 9.94
N ILE A 161 23.24 -13.61 9.75
CA ILE A 161 22.83 -14.39 8.58
C ILE A 161 21.46 -15.00 8.87
N PHE A 162 20.48 -14.61 8.06
CA PHE A 162 19.16 -15.19 8.01
C PHE A 162 19.11 -16.26 6.91
N THR A 163 18.76 -17.49 7.27
CA THR A 163 18.61 -18.58 6.30
C THR A 163 17.14 -18.95 6.14
N THR A 164 16.77 -19.29 4.91
CA THR A 164 15.47 -19.86 4.60
C THR A 164 15.61 -20.88 3.49
N ASN A 165 14.82 -21.95 3.62
CA ASN A 165 14.79 -23.06 2.71
C ASN A 165 13.61 -23.00 1.72
N LEU A 166 12.77 -21.95 1.74
CA LEU A 166 11.56 -21.91 0.90
C LEU A 166 11.58 -20.76 -0.10
N VAL A 167 11.32 -21.09 -1.37
CA VAL A 167 11.06 -20.12 -2.44
C VAL A 167 9.90 -20.59 -3.30
N SER A 168 9.10 -19.65 -3.81
CA SER A 168 8.05 -19.95 -4.78
C SER A 168 8.61 -20.64 -6.04
N LYS A 169 7.92 -21.69 -6.51
CA LYS A 169 8.27 -22.41 -7.76
C LYS A 169 8.15 -21.51 -8.98
N HIS A 170 7.07 -20.73 -9.03
CA HIS A 170 6.74 -19.80 -10.10
C HIS A 170 6.57 -18.39 -9.54
N LYS A 171 6.59 -17.39 -10.42
CA LYS A 171 6.27 -16.02 -10.00
C LYS A 171 4.83 -15.97 -9.50
N ILE A 172 4.64 -15.33 -8.36
CA ILE A 172 3.34 -15.08 -7.73
C ILE A 172 2.91 -13.66 -8.06
N GLY A 173 1.63 -13.49 -8.38
CA GLY A 173 1.04 -12.19 -8.63
C GLY A 173 0.64 -11.54 -7.31
N ILE A 174 1.16 -10.35 -7.03
CA ILE A 174 0.77 -9.50 -5.91
C ILE A 174 -0.04 -8.36 -6.52
N GLN A 175 -1.35 -8.42 -6.34
CA GLN A 175 -2.28 -7.46 -6.89
C GLN A 175 -2.62 -6.40 -5.85
N PHE A 176 -2.17 -5.17 -6.12
CA PHE A 176 -2.43 -3.98 -5.33
C PHE A 176 -3.78 -3.34 -5.70
N PHE A 177 -4.10 -3.37 -7.00
CA PHE A 177 -5.34 -2.86 -7.58
C PHE A 177 -5.80 -3.78 -8.72
N PRO A 178 -7.07 -3.76 -9.14
CA PRO A 178 -7.57 -4.61 -10.21
C PRO A 178 -6.71 -4.62 -11.49
N THR A 179 -6.07 -3.50 -11.82
CA THR A 179 -5.18 -3.33 -12.98
C THR A 179 -3.68 -3.38 -12.65
N CYS A 180 -3.31 -3.50 -11.37
CA CYS A 180 -1.92 -3.44 -10.90
C CYS A 180 -1.52 -4.77 -10.24
N THR A 181 -0.78 -5.61 -10.97
CA THR A 181 -0.27 -6.88 -10.45
C THR A 181 1.23 -6.98 -10.68
N LEU A 182 1.98 -7.10 -9.58
CA LEU A 182 3.40 -7.41 -9.61
C LEU A 182 3.61 -8.92 -9.63
N TRP A 183 4.26 -9.43 -10.68
CA TRP A 183 4.65 -10.84 -10.76
C TRP A 183 6.12 -11.01 -10.32
N THR A 184 6.34 -11.58 -9.15
CA THR A 184 7.68 -11.77 -8.57
C THR A 184 7.85 -13.11 -7.89
N HIS A 185 9.10 -13.53 -7.68
CA HIS A 185 9.38 -14.66 -6.78
C HIS A 185 9.34 -14.18 -5.34
N VAL A 186 8.67 -14.96 -4.50
CA VAL A 186 8.60 -14.73 -3.06
C VAL A 186 9.41 -15.76 -2.30
N ILE A 187 10.00 -15.31 -1.19
CA ILE A 187 10.74 -16.14 -0.24
C ILE A 187 9.80 -16.53 0.90
N GLY A 188 9.79 -17.81 1.26
CA GLY A 188 8.99 -18.32 2.38
C GLY A 188 9.72 -18.08 3.70
N THR A 189 9.12 -17.33 4.62
CA THR A 189 9.66 -17.13 5.97
C THR A 189 8.55 -16.86 6.96
N HIS A 190 8.79 -17.20 8.23
CA HIS A 190 7.84 -16.90 9.28
C HIS A 190 7.87 -15.39 9.61
N LEU A 191 6.84 -14.68 9.17
CA LEU A 191 6.63 -13.27 9.49
C LEU A 191 5.65 -13.16 10.68
N PRO A 192 6.08 -12.66 11.86
CA PRO A 192 5.16 -12.42 12.96
C PRO A 192 4.18 -11.30 12.61
N ASP A 193 2.89 -11.54 12.86
CA ASP A 193 1.77 -10.60 12.69
C ASP A 193 1.55 -10.05 11.27
N LYS A 194 2.19 -10.64 10.26
CA LYS A 194 2.11 -10.20 8.86
C LYS A 194 2.04 -11.40 7.92
N ASP A 195 1.37 -11.24 6.79
CA ASP A 195 1.27 -12.31 5.79
C ASP A 195 2.34 -12.16 4.70
N ILE A 196 2.62 -10.92 4.28
CA ILE A 196 3.62 -10.62 3.26
C ILE A 196 4.36 -9.33 3.61
N LEU A 197 5.66 -9.32 3.36
CA LEU A 197 6.54 -8.17 3.44
C LEU A 197 7.07 -7.91 2.03
N ILE A 198 6.75 -6.76 1.47
CA ILE A 198 7.05 -6.37 0.10
C ILE A 198 8.17 -5.35 0.14
N GLY A 199 9.25 -5.63 -0.57
CA GLY A 199 10.25 -4.66 -0.98
C GLY A 199 10.78 -4.99 -2.35
#